data_AF-A0A3D1WR45-F1
#
_entry.id   AF-A0A3D1WR45-F1
#
_cell.length_a   1.000
_cell.length_b   1.000
_cell.length_c   1.000
_cell.angle_alpha   90.00
_cell.angle_beta   90.00
_cell.angle_gamma   90.00
#
_symmetry.space_group_name_H-M   'P 1'
#
loop_
_entity.id
_entity.type
_entity.pdbx_description
1 polymer ?
#
loop_
_entity_poly.entity_id
_entity_poly.type
_entity_poly.pdbx_seq_one_letter_code
_entity_poly.pdbx_strand_id
1 'polypeptide(L)'
;LAAVFVSILGNSVPSIIFAIGFMYTPQIARIVRANIVSEYGEDYVRAVIVSGAKAPWILIKHVLRNCIAPIMVFTVTLVADAIIFEASLTFIGAGIQEPTATW
;
A
#
# COMPACT_ATOMS: atom_id res chain seq x y z
N LEU A 1 -9.98 -10.47 10.75
CA LEU A 1 -10.34 -9.03 10.70
C LEU A 1 -10.94 -8.64 9.35
N ALA A 2 -10.29 -8.92 8.21
CA ALA A 2 -10.87 -8.62 6.89
C ALA A 2 -12.17 -9.38 6.57
N ALA A 3 -12.28 -10.66 6.93
CA ALA A 3 -13.54 -11.41 6.80
C ALA A 3 -14.69 -10.81 7.63
N VAL A 4 -14.39 -10.21 8.79
CA VAL A 4 -15.36 -9.48 9.63
C VAL A 4 -15.73 -8.14 8.98
N PHE A 5 -14.76 -7.45 8.38
CA PHE A 5 -15.02 -6.21 7.65
C PHE A 5 -15.90 -6.44 6.40
N VAL A 6 -15.64 -7.50 5.63
CA VAL A 6 -16.45 -7.90 4.48
C VAL A 6 -17.85 -8.37 4.92
N SER A 7 -17.98 -9.07 6.05
CA SER A 7 -19.29 -9.44 6.59
C SER A 7 -20.10 -8.25 7.11
N ILE A 8 -19.45 -7.12 7.46
CA ILE A 8 -20.11 -5.90 7.93
C ILE A 8 -20.48 -4.96 6.78
N LEU A 9 -19.61 -4.81 5.76
CA LEU A 9 -19.80 -3.87 4.64
C LEU A 9 -20.58 -4.46 3.45
N GLY A 10 -20.86 -5.77 3.47
CA GLY A 10 -21.55 -6.46 2.39
C GLY A 10 -20.62 -6.89 1.24
N ASN A 11 -21.12 -7.83 0.44
CA ASN A 11 -20.37 -8.50 -0.62
C ASN A 11 -20.38 -7.69 -1.93
N SER A 12 -19.78 -6.49 -1.91
CA SER A 12 -19.69 -5.62 -3.08
C SER A 12 -18.24 -5.24 -3.39
N VAL A 13 -17.93 -5.07 -4.69
CA VAL A 13 -16.58 -4.75 -5.19
C VAL A 13 -15.94 -3.54 -4.45
N PRO A 14 -16.66 -2.42 -4.22
CA PRO A 14 -16.07 -1.29 -3.50
C PRO A 14 -15.73 -1.64 -2.04
N SER A 15 -16.57 -2.41 -1.36
CA SER A 15 -16.34 -2.83 0.02
C SER A 15 -15.07 -3.69 0.15
N ILE A 16 -14.82 -4.59 -0.79
CA ILE A 16 -13.62 -5.42 -0.83
C ILE A 16 -12.38 -4.54 -1.07
N ILE A 17 -12.44 -3.59 -2.01
CA ILE A 17 -11.34 -2.65 -2.28
C ILE A 17 -11.01 -1.82 -1.03
N PHE A 18 -12.03 -1.28 -0.34
CA PHE A 18 -11.81 -0.51 0.89
C PHE A 18 -11.27 -1.36 2.04
N ALA A 19 -11.77 -2.59 2.21
CA ALA A 19 -11.28 -3.50 3.24
C ALA A 19 -9.81 -3.85 3.02
N ILE A 20 -9.43 -4.18 1.78
CA ILE A 20 -8.05 -4.45 1.37
C ILE A 20 -7.18 -3.20 1.59
N GLY A 21 -7.60 -2.04 1.08
CA GLY A 21 -6.85 -0.79 1.20
C GLY A 21 -6.61 -0.38 2.65
N PHE A 22 -7.64 -0.46 3.50
CA PHE A 22 -7.52 -0.13 4.92
C PHE A 22 -6.60 -1.10 5.67
N MET A 23 -6.66 -2.40 5.33
CA MET A 23 -5.80 -3.41 5.94
C MET A 23 -4.33 -3.21 5.61
N TYR A 24 -4.01 -2.80 4.38
CA TYR A 24 -2.62 -2.61 3.93
C TYR A 24 -2.03 -1.23 4.23
N THR A 25 -2.87 -0.22 4.51
CA THR A 25 -2.45 1.15 4.89
C THR A 25 -1.33 1.19 5.94
N PRO A 26 -1.43 0.53 7.12
CA PRO A 26 -0.37 0.58 8.13
C PRO A 26 0.94 -0.07 7.68
N GLN A 27 0.88 -1.09 6.83
CA GLN A 27 2.06 -1.78 6.31
C GLN A 27 2.81 -0.91 5.30
N ILE A 28 2.08 -0.30 4.36
CA ILE A 28 2.62 0.67 3.40
C ILE A 28 3.23 1.87 4.16
N ALA A 29 2.52 2.43 5.13
CA ALA A 29 3.01 3.56 5.92
C ALA A 29 4.33 3.24 6.66
N ARG A 30 4.44 2.03 7.23
CA ARG A 30 5.67 1.57 7.88
C ARG A 30 6.84 1.47 6.90
N ILE A 31 6.60 0.90 5.71
CA ILE A 31 7.62 0.77 4.67
C ILE A 31 8.07 2.14 4.17
N VAL A 32 7.13 3.04 3.89
CA VAL A 32 7.43 4.40 3.46
C VAL A 32 8.24 5.13 4.54
N ARG A 33 7.85 5.03 5.82
CA ARG A 33 8.62 5.61 6.92
C ARG A 33 10.03 5.04 7.03
N ALA A 34 10.19 3.72 6.87
CA ALA A 34 11.51 3.09 6.91
C ALA A 34 12.42 3.59 5.77
N ASN A 35 11.88 3.70 4.55
CA ASN A 35 12.61 4.26 3.41
C ASN A 35 12.96 5.74 3.64
N ILE A 36 12.04 6.55 4.18
CA ILE A 36 12.33 7.95 4.52
C ILE A 36 13.48 8.04 5.52
N VAL A 37 13.45 7.26 6.61
CA VAL A 37 14.52 7.29 7.63
C VAL A 37 15.87 6.85 7.04
N SER A 38 15.87 5.82 6.21
CA SER A 38 17.04 5.37 5.45
C SER A 38 17.60 6.50 4.60
N GLU A 39 16.74 7.13 3.81
CA GLU A 39 17.11 8.18 2.86
C GLU A 39 17.66 9.44 3.55
N TYR A 40 17.06 9.84 4.68
CA TYR A 40 17.55 10.95 5.49
C TYR A 40 18.91 10.67 6.17
N GLY A 41 19.33 9.41 6.23
CA GLY A 41 20.66 9.01 6.70
C GLY A 41 21.77 9.27 5.69
N GLU A 42 21.43 9.43 4.41
CA GLU A 42 22.38 9.55 3.30
C GLU A 42 23.04 10.94 3.21
N ASP A 43 24.29 10.96 2.75
CA ASP A 43 25.10 12.17 2.67
C ASP A 43 24.55 13.21 1.68
N TYR A 44 23.84 12.76 0.64
CA TYR A 44 23.23 13.68 -0.32
C TYR A 44 22.09 14.49 0.32
N VAL A 45 21.31 13.91 1.25
CA VAL A 45 20.26 14.64 1.97
C VAL A 45 20.90 15.68 2.91
N ARG A 46 21.99 15.30 3.58
CA ARG A 46 22.75 16.23 4.43
C ARG A 46 23.32 17.40 3.63
N ALA A 47 23.87 17.15 2.45
CA ALA A 47 24.37 18.20 1.56
C ALA A 47 23.26 19.18 1.13
N VAL A 48 22.07 18.67 0.83
CA VAL A 48 20.91 19.48 0.42
C VAL A 48 20.34 20.31 1.60
N ILE A 49 20.36 19.76 2.82
CA ILE A 49 19.98 20.49 4.04
C ILE A 49 20.95 21.65 4.31
N VAL A 50 22.26 21.41 4.21
CA VAL A 50 23.29 22.47 4.37
C VAL A 50 23.16 23.53 3.27
N SER A 51 22.68 23.15 2.09
CA SER A 51 22.38 24.07 0.98
C SER A 51 21.12 24.92 1.19
N GLY A 52 20.40 24.77 2.32
CA GLY A 52 19.25 25.61 2.68
C GLY A 52 17.91 25.17 2.10
N ALA A 53 17.80 23.95 1.58
CA ALA A 53 16.53 23.44 1.05
C ALA A 53 15.52 23.13 2.17
N LYS A 54 14.24 23.42 1.92
CA LYS A 54 13.16 23.12 2.87
C LYS A 54 12.77 21.64 2.84
N ALA A 55 12.40 21.09 4.01
CA ALA A 55 12.00 19.68 4.15
C ALA A 55 10.96 19.17 3.12
N PRO A 56 9.90 19.92 2.75
CA PRO A 56 8.92 19.45 1.75
C PRO A 56 9.53 19.25 0.36
N TRP A 57 10.53 20.06 0.00
CA TRP A 57 11.19 19.98 -1.31
C TRP A 57 12.08 18.74 -1.42
N ILE A 58 12.81 18.42 -0.35
CA ILE A 58 13.64 17.21 -0.23
C ILE A 58 12.76 15.96 -0.33
N LEU A 59 11.65 15.96 0.41
CA LEU A 59 10.68 14.86 0.43
C LEU A 59 10.10 14.57 -0.96
N ILE A 60 9.61 15.58 -1.68
CA ILE A 60 8.96 15.37 -2.98
C ILE A 60 9.97 15.04 -4.08
N LYS A 61 11.13 15.71 -4.10
CA LYS A 61 12.06 15.59 -5.23
C LYS A 61 13.04 14.43 -5.12
N HIS A 62 13.47 14.10 -3.91
CA HIS A 62 14.46 13.06 -3.66
C HIS A 62 13.82 11.83 -3.05
N VAL A 63 13.20 11.98 -1.88
CA VAL A 63 12.72 10.83 -1.10
C VAL A 63 11.58 10.10 -1.82
N LEU A 64 10.60 10.83 -2.35
CA LEU A 64 9.48 10.25 -3.09
C LEU A 64 9.98 9.47 -4.32
N ARG A 65 10.93 10.04 -5.08
CA ARG A 65 11.46 9.41 -6.29
C ARG A 65 12.25 8.13 -5.96
N ASN A 66 13.00 8.12 -4.86
CA ASN A 66 13.73 6.93 -4.44
C ASN A 66 12.80 5.87 -3.82
N CYS A 67 11.72 6.29 -3.14
CA CYS A 67 10.72 5.39 -2.59
C CYS A 67 9.83 4.72 -3.65
N ILE A 68 9.73 5.25 -4.87
CA ILE A 68 8.90 4.64 -5.94
C ILE A 68 9.37 3.21 -6.26
N ALA A 69 10.67 2.96 -6.30
CA ALA A 69 11.21 1.64 -6.61
C ALA A 69 10.76 0.55 -5.60
N PRO A 70 10.96 0.70 -4.28
CA PRO A 70 10.48 -0.27 -3.31
C PRO A 70 8.95 -0.34 -3.24
N ILE A 71 8.25 0.79 -3.43
CA ILE A 71 6.78 0.80 -3.48
C ILE A 71 6.26 -0.05 -4.65
N MET A 72 6.85 0.06 -5.85
CA MET A 72 6.43 -0.74 -7.00
C MET A 72 6.57 -2.25 -6.75
N VAL A 73 7.69 -2.68 -6.16
CA VAL A 73 7.90 -4.09 -5.81
C VAL A 73 6.84 -4.55 -4.80
N PHE A 74 6.59 -3.75 -3.77
CA PHE A 74 5.61 -4.07 -2.74
C PHE A 74 4.18 -4.13 -3.30
N THR A 75 3.82 -3.28 -4.26
CA THR A 75 2.52 -3.31 -4.94
C THR A 75 2.28 -4.65 -5.63
N VAL A 76 3.29 -5.27 -6.23
CA VAL A 76 3.14 -6.60 -6.86
C VAL A 76 2.81 -7.66 -5.81
N THR A 77 3.49 -7.64 -4.67
CA THR A 77 3.18 -8.54 -3.55
C THR A 77 1.76 -8.31 -3.04
N LEU A 78 1.34 -7.06 -2.90
CA LEU A 78 -0.02 -6.71 -2.48
C LEU A 78 -1.10 -7.25 -3.43
N VAL A 79 -0.85 -7.19 -4.74
CA VAL A 79 -1.76 -7.75 -5.74
C VAL A 79 -1.85 -9.26 -5.59
N ALA A 80 -0.74 -9.97 -5.41
CA ALA A 80 -0.74 -11.41 -5.17
C ALA A 80 -1.53 -11.77 -3.89
N ASP A 81 -1.30 -11.04 -2.80
CA ASP A 81 -2.04 -11.27 -1.55
C ASP A 81 -3.54 -10.96 -1.70
N ALA A 82 -3.90 -9.92 -2.47
CA ALA A 82 -5.28 -9.58 -2.75
C ALA A 82 -6.01 -10.67 -3.54
N ILE A 83 -5.36 -11.27 -4.55
CA ILE A 83 -5.90 -12.40 -5.32
C ILE A 83 -6.15 -13.60 -4.41
N ILE A 84 -5.17 -13.97 -3.57
CA ILE A 84 -5.31 -15.09 -2.62
C ILE A 84 -6.46 -14.82 -1.65
N PHE A 85 -6.59 -13.58 -1.18
CA PHE A 85 -7.64 -13.18 -0.26
C PHE A 85 -9.02 -13.30 -0.89
N GLU A 86 -9.20 -12.82 -2.12
CA GLU A 86 -10.47 -12.88 -2.84
C GLU A 86 -10.82 -14.32 -3.24
N ALA A 87 -9.85 -15.14 -3.66
CA ALA A 87 -10.04 -16.58 -3.85
C ALA A 87 -10.48 -17.31 -2.57
N SER A 88 -9.95 -16.91 -1.41
CA SER A 88 -10.32 -17.47 -0.10
C SER A 88 -11.76 -17.11 0.29
N LEU A 89 -12.23 -15.90 -0.06
CA LEU A 89 -13.62 -15.47 0.17
C LEU A 89 -14.59 -16.28 -0.72
N THR A 90 -14.23 -16.47 -1.99
CA THR A 90 -15.00 -17.30 -2.93
C THR A 90 -15.09 -18.74 -2.46
N PHE A 91 -14.00 -19.31 -1.94
CA PHE A 91 -14.00 -20.68 -1.40
C PHE A 91 -14.97 -20.87 -0.21
N ILE A 92 -15.12 -19.85 0.65
CA ILE A 92 -16.02 -19.89 1.83
C ILE A 92 -17.48 -19.54 1.44
N GLY A 93 -17.75 -19.27 0.16
CA GLY A 93 -19.08 -18.89 -0.32
C GLY A 93 -19.48 -17.44 0.02
N ALA A 94 -18.53 -16.64 0.52
CA ALA A 94 -18.69 -15.21 0.80
C ALA A 94 -18.08 -14.34 -0.32
N GLY A 95 -17.71 -14.94 -1.46
CA GLY A 95 -17.17 -14.26 -2.63
C GLY A 95 -18.27 -13.63 -3.49
N ILE A 96 -17.88 -12.75 -4.39
CA ILE A 96 -18.78 -11.96 -5.23
C ILE A 96 -19.61 -12.91 -6.10
N GLN A 97 -20.94 -12.75 -6.09
CA GLN A 97 -21.86 -13.65 -6.81
C GLN A 97 -21.98 -13.20 -8.27
N GLU A 98 -21.92 -14.15 -9.21
CA GLU A 98 -21.94 -13.90 -10.68
C GLU A 98 -23.08 -12.93 -11.06
N PRO A 99 -22.76 -11.78 -11.70
CA PRO A 99 -22.36 -11.72 -13.10
C PRO A 99 -21.13 -10.82 -13.40
N THR A 100 -20.45 -10.30 -12.39
CA THR A 100 -19.27 -9.44 -12.55
C THR A 100 -17.98 -10.26 -12.54
N ALA A 101 -17.24 -10.28 -13.66
CA ALA A 101 -15.90 -10.83 -13.72
C ALA A 101 -14.95 -9.97 -12.88
N THR A 102 -14.37 -10.54 -11.83
CA THR A 102 -13.39 -9.84 -10.99
C THR A 102 -11.99 -9.89 -11.62
N TRP A 103 -11.71 -10.91 -12.45
CA TRP A 103 -10.46 -11.11 -13.21
C TRP A 103 -10.73 -11.94 -14.47
#